data_AF-A0A6L3VNR9-F1
#
_entry.id   AF-A0A6L3VNR9-F1
#
_cell.length_a   1.000
_cell.length_b   1.000
_cell.length_c   1.000
_cell.angle_alpha   90.00
_cell.angle_beta   90.00
_cell.angle_gamma   90.00
#
_symmetry.space_group_name_H-M   'P 1'
#
loop_
_entity.id
_entity.type
_entity.pdbx_description
1 polymer ?
#
loop_
_entity_poly.entity_id
_entity_poly.type
_entity_poly.pdbx_seq_one_letter_code
_entity_poly.pdbx_strand_id
1 'polypeptide(L)'
;MTAPTPVQRLAALAAGARADGLPAELRADAARRVLDALGNSLGATGEAPARAVGELVAEWGGAGRATAIGTGARLPEPSAALLNGTLAHSLDFDDTHLPSVLHPSASVVPAALAVAEARGATGAALLDAVGVGVEITVRLGMAGYDRALGNSVFFERGQHATAICGAVGAAASAAMLSGLDAAGIADAMGIAASMGSGILEANRTGGTVKRIHCGWAAHAAVTAAGLARTGITGPPTVFEGRFGFLQAWCGDQVDLGALTDRLGEHWELPGIFFKPYPCNHFTHAGIDAALRLRARGLDPSDIEGIELGAPTAVLRTIGEPREDKIRPKSGYHAAFSGPYTVAAALLGGGGLGVFHEDFTDEAAADPERLALAAKVRCVPDARCDEIFPHQFPAVLRVTTSGGAVLEERVDANRGGPGNPLSAEELATKFRLNAARRVPPEQADRITDLAYGLADLEDLSALTALLT
;
A
#
# COMPACT_ATOMS: atom_id res chain seq x y z
N MET A 1 10.59 26.59 29.13
CA MET A 1 10.48 26.20 27.71
C MET A 1 9.28 25.27 27.62
N THR A 2 8.34 25.54 26.71
CA THR A 2 7.20 24.65 26.44
C THR A 2 7.72 23.32 25.87
N ALA A 3 7.05 22.21 26.20
CA ALA A 3 7.39 20.91 25.61
C ALA A 3 7.25 20.95 24.07
N PRO A 4 8.10 20.24 23.32
CA PRO A 4 8.01 20.22 21.86
C PRO A 4 6.68 19.57 21.41
N THR A 5 6.05 20.14 20.40
CA THR A 5 4.80 19.64 19.82
C THR A 5 5.02 18.33 19.06
N PRO A 6 3.97 17.52 18.78
CA PRO A 6 4.11 16.29 18.01
C PRO A 6 4.79 16.50 16.65
N VAL A 7 4.43 17.56 15.90
CA VAL A 7 5.06 17.87 14.60
C VAL A 7 6.55 18.21 14.75
N GLN A 8 6.94 18.93 15.81
CA GLN A 8 8.34 19.24 16.10
C GLN A 8 9.14 17.97 16.45
N ARG A 9 8.55 17.02 17.19
CA ARG A 9 9.20 15.75 17.54
C ARG A 9 9.38 14.86 16.30
N LEU A 10 8.37 14.75 15.45
CA LEU A 10 8.45 14.01 14.19
C LEU A 10 9.47 14.64 13.23
N ALA A 11 9.50 15.97 13.13
CA ALA A 11 10.48 16.66 12.30
C ALA A 11 11.92 16.53 12.84
N ALA A 12 12.10 16.46 14.16
CA ALA A 12 13.39 16.18 14.77
C ALA A 12 13.88 14.76 14.45
N LEU A 13 12.99 13.75 14.49
CA LEU A 13 13.33 12.39 14.03
C LEU A 13 13.76 12.39 12.56
N ALA A 14 13.01 13.06 11.69
CA ALA A 14 13.31 13.16 10.27
C ALA A 14 14.66 13.84 10.00
N ALA A 15 14.93 14.95 10.69
CA ALA A 15 16.20 15.65 10.57
C ALA A 15 17.39 14.80 11.09
N GLY A 16 17.19 14.07 12.19
CA GLY A 16 18.17 13.12 12.72
C GLY A 16 18.46 11.98 11.75
N ALA A 17 17.42 11.31 11.24
CA ALA A 17 17.57 10.25 10.23
C ALA A 17 18.25 10.74 8.94
N ARG A 18 18.01 11.99 8.53
CA ARG A 18 18.72 12.60 7.39
C ARG A 18 20.22 12.80 7.67
N ALA A 19 20.59 13.14 8.90
CA ALA A 19 21.97 13.41 9.27
C ALA A 19 22.76 12.13 9.56
N ASP A 20 22.15 11.22 10.31
CA ASP A 20 22.80 10.04 10.89
C ASP A 20 22.51 8.76 10.09
N GLY A 21 21.46 8.78 9.27
CA GLY A 21 20.93 7.61 8.57
C GLY A 21 19.97 6.77 9.40
N LEU A 22 19.13 5.98 8.74
CA LEU A 22 18.37 4.93 9.42
C LEU A 22 19.24 3.68 9.66
N PRO A 23 18.91 2.88 10.70
CA PRO A 23 19.40 1.52 10.86
C PRO A 23 19.29 0.69 9.57
N ALA A 24 20.26 -0.20 9.35
CA ALA A 24 20.38 -0.96 8.10
C ALA A 24 19.14 -1.82 7.81
N GLU A 25 18.52 -2.37 8.86
CA GLU A 25 17.29 -3.15 8.77
C GLU A 25 16.09 -2.33 8.29
N LEU A 26 15.99 -1.05 8.67
CA LEU A 26 14.93 -0.16 8.20
C LEU A 26 15.18 0.29 6.76
N ARG A 27 16.44 0.52 6.39
CA ARG A 27 16.81 0.76 4.98
C ARG A 27 16.48 -0.44 4.10
N ALA A 28 16.74 -1.65 4.58
CA ALA A 28 16.39 -2.88 3.88
C ALA A 28 14.87 -3.04 3.69
N ASP A 29 14.06 -2.71 4.71
CA ASP A 29 12.60 -2.69 4.53
C ASP A 29 12.17 -1.61 3.54
N ALA A 30 12.69 -0.38 3.65
CA ALA A 30 12.42 0.70 2.71
C ALA A 30 12.76 0.31 1.25
N ALA A 31 13.86 -0.42 1.03
CA ALA A 31 14.22 -0.92 -0.30
C ALA A 31 13.17 -1.89 -0.86
N ARG A 32 12.60 -2.76 -0.01
CA ARG A 32 11.47 -3.63 -0.37
C ARG A 32 10.23 -2.82 -0.74
N ARG A 33 9.93 -1.74 -0.03
CA ARG A 33 8.83 -0.81 -0.35
C ARG A 33 9.03 -0.15 -1.71
N VAL A 34 10.26 0.28 -2.00
CA VAL A 34 10.61 0.87 -3.30
C VAL A 34 10.39 -0.15 -4.41
N LEU A 35 10.92 -1.37 -4.28
CA LEU A 35 10.72 -2.43 -5.27
C LEU A 35 9.23 -2.73 -5.52
N ASP A 36 8.44 -2.86 -4.44
CA ASP A 36 7.01 -3.12 -4.55
C ASP A 36 6.26 -1.99 -5.28
N ALA A 37 6.51 -0.73 -4.90
CA ALA A 37 5.90 0.44 -5.51
C ALA A 37 6.29 0.62 -6.99
N LEU A 38 7.53 0.29 -7.36
CA LEU A 38 7.98 0.28 -8.76
C LEU A 38 7.27 -0.81 -9.56
N GLY A 39 7.14 -2.02 -9.00
CA GLY A 39 6.40 -3.12 -9.62
C GLY A 39 4.95 -2.74 -9.88
N ASN A 40 4.25 -2.26 -8.85
CA ASN A 40 2.87 -1.79 -9.00
C ASN A 40 2.74 -0.68 -10.04
N SER A 41 3.70 0.26 -10.06
CA SER A 41 3.70 1.35 -11.03
C SER A 41 3.85 0.85 -12.47
N LEU A 42 4.80 -0.05 -12.73
CA LEU A 42 5.03 -0.61 -14.07
C LEU A 42 3.88 -1.50 -14.54
N GLY A 43 3.25 -2.25 -13.63
CA GLY A 43 2.07 -3.06 -13.95
C GLY A 43 0.84 -2.21 -14.30
N ALA A 44 0.78 -0.96 -13.80
CA ALA A 44 -0.35 -0.07 -13.95
C ALA A 44 -0.29 0.87 -15.18
N THR A 45 0.77 0.85 -15.98
CA THR A 45 0.97 1.84 -17.06
C THR A 45 -0.14 1.84 -18.11
N GLY A 46 -0.85 0.71 -18.28
CA GLY A 46 -1.98 0.58 -19.21
C GLY A 46 -3.33 1.05 -18.64
N GLU A 47 -3.40 1.37 -17.34
CA GLU A 47 -4.66 1.68 -16.66
C GLU A 47 -5.24 3.02 -17.10
N ALA A 48 -6.56 3.09 -17.23
CA ALA A 48 -7.24 4.32 -17.68
C ALA A 48 -6.95 5.55 -16.81
N PRO A 49 -6.94 5.46 -15.46
CA PRO A 49 -6.59 6.60 -14.61
C PRO A 49 -5.16 7.10 -14.83
N ALA A 50 -4.20 6.20 -15.05
CA ALA A 50 -2.81 6.57 -15.30
C ALA A 50 -2.66 7.33 -16.62
N ARG A 51 -3.34 6.91 -17.69
CA ARG A 51 -3.37 7.62 -18.97
C ARG A 51 -3.98 9.02 -18.84
N ALA A 52 -5.13 9.13 -18.19
CA ALA A 52 -5.81 10.42 -17.99
C ALA A 52 -4.95 11.41 -17.18
N VAL A 53 -4.28 10.93 -16.13
CA VAL A 53 -3.33 11.75 -15.36
C VAL A 53 -2.12 12.12 -16.21
N GLY A 54 -1.59 11.20 -17.02
CA GLY A 54 -0.50 11.44 -17.96
C GLY A 54 -0.80 12.56 -18.96
N GLU A 55 -2.01 12.55 -19.53
CA GLU A 55 -2.50 13.61 -20.43
C GLU A 55 -2.57 14.97 -19.69
N LEU A 56 -3.17 14.99 -18.49
CA LEU A 56 -3.28 16.20 -17.67
C LEU A 56 -1.91 16.82 -17.33
N VAL A 57 -0.94 16.00 -16.89
CA VAL A 57 0.39 16.53 -16.54
C VAL A 57 1.17 17.00 -17.77
N ALA A 58 0.90 16.43 -18.95
CA ALA A 58 1.46 16.90 -20.21
C ALA A 58 0.89 18.28 -20.59
N GLU A 59 -0.39 18.54 -20.33
CA GLU A 59 -1.02 19.86 -20.53
C GLU A 59 -0.45 20.94 -19.61
N TRP A 60 -0.12 20.60 -18.35
CA TRP A 60 0.58 21.52 -17.44
C TRP A 60 1.96 21.91 -17.97
N GLY A 61 2.62 20.99 -18.68
CA GLY A 61 3.94 21.19 -19.28
C GLY A 61 5.05 21.40 -18.25
N GLY A 62 6.12 22.06 -18.70
CA GLY A 62 7.31 22.34 -17.91
C GLY A 62 8.44 21.33 -18.12
N ALA A 63 9.68 21.82 -18.17
CA ALA A 63 10.86 20.97 -18.21
C ALA A 63 11.18 20.48 -16.78
N GLY A 64 11.34 19.18 -16.59
CA GLY A 64 11.75 18.66 -15.30
C GLY A 64 12.73 17.51 -15.39
N ARG A 65 13.18 17.05 -14.22
CA ARG A 65 14.28 16.10 -14.07
C ARG A 65 13.82 14.73 -13.57
N ALA A 66 12.58 14.64 -13.08
CA ALA A 66 12.02 13.44 -12.49
C ALA A 66 11.37 12.55 -13.56
N THR A 67 11.62 11.25 -13.46
CA THR A 67 11.16 10.23 -14.41
C THR A 67 9.68 9.94 -14.22
N ALA A 68 8.91 10.02 -15.29
CA ALA A 68 7.55 9.51 -15.37
C ALA A 68 7.57 8.03 -15.75
N ILE A 69 7.31 7.16 -14.77
CA ILE A 69 7.49 5.71 -14.88
C ILE A 69 6.69 5.16 -16.07
N GLY A 70 7.36 4.41 -16.94
CA GLY A 70 6.79 3.73 -18.08
C GLY A 70 6.42 4.63 -19.27
N THR A 71 6.79 5.91 -19.26
CA THR A 71 6.47 6.85 -20.36
C THR A 71 7.69 7.34 -21.15
N GLY A 72 8.90 7.17 -20.61
CA GLY A 72 10.13 7.77 -21.14
C GLY A 72 10.24 9.29 -21.01
N ALA A 73 9.22 9.97 -20.45
CA ALA A 73 9.25 11.41 -20.23
C ALA A 73 9.94 11.78 -18.91
N ARG A 74 10.51 12.99 -18.88
CA ARG A 74 10.93 13.66 -17.65
C ARG A 74 10.01 14.85 -17.39
N LEU A 75 9.47 14.93 -16.18
CA LEU A 75 8.48 15.92 -15.77
C LEU A 75 8.99 16.73 -14.55
N PRO A 76 8.40 17.90 -14.27
CA PRO A 76 8.58 18.59 -13.00
C PRO A 76 8.27 17.65 -11.83
N GLU A 77 8.99 17.78 -10.71
CA GLU A 77 8.90 16.83 -9.59
C GLU A 77 7.46 16.59 -9.10
N PRO A 78 6.60 17.62 -8.90
CA PRO A 78 5.20 17.40 -8.50
C PRO A 78 4.38 16.65 -9.55
N SER A 79 4.65 16.84 -10.84
CA SER A 79 3.95 16.19 -11.95
C SER A 79 4.35 14.73 -12.09
N ALA A 80 5.65 14.42 -11.97
CA ALA A 80 6.14 13.04 -11.91
C ALA A 80 5.56 12.31 -10.69
N ALA A 81 5.55 12.94 -9.52
CA ALA A 81 4.97 12.38 -8.30
C ALA A 81 3.47 12.09 -8.46
N LEU A 82 2.71 12.98 -9.11
CA LEU A 82 1.29 12.77 -9.40
C LEU A 82 1.04 11.51 -10.24
N LEU A 83 1.76 11.37 -11.35
CA LEU A 83 1.61 10.23 -12.25
C LEU A 83 2.09 8.94 -11.57
N ASN A 84 3.29 8.96 -10.99
CA ASN A 84 3.90 7.78 -10.38
C ASN A 84 3.10 7.29 -9.15
N GLY A 85 2.52 8.19 -8.35
CA GLY A 85 1.63 7.79 -7.25
C GLY A 85 0.26 7.30 -7.71
N THR A 86 -0.24 7.79 -8.84
CA THR A 86 -1.43 7.23 -9.48
C THR A 86 -1.16 5.81 -9.97
N LEU A 87 -0.02 5.59 -10.62
CA LEU A 87 0.42 4.26 -11.07
C LEU A 87 0.55 3.30 -9.89
N ALA A 88 1.26 3.69 -8.83
CA ALA A 88 1.52 2.86 -7.66
C ALA A 88 0.24 2.33 -6.98
N HIS A 89 -0.87 3.06 -7.03
CA HIS A 89 -2.14 2.69 -6.38
C HIS A 89 -3.23 2.18 -7.35
N SER A 90 -2.98 2.18 -8.66
CA SER A 90 -3.99 1.88 -9.68
C SER A 90 -4.49 0.43 -9.64
N LEU A 91 -3.64 -0.51 -9.22
CA LEU A 91 -3.96 -1.95 -9.18
C LEU A 91 -4.54 -2.42 -7.84
N ASP A 92 -4.62 -1.55 -6.82
CA ASP A 92 -4.95 -1.95 -5.43
C ASP A 92 -4.00 -3.01 -4.84
N PHE A 93 -2.79 -3.13 -5.40
CA PHE A 93 -1.85 -4.22 -5.13
C PHE A 93 -0.63 -3.78 -4.30
N ASP A 94 -0.67 -2.52 -3.88
CA ASP A 94 0.27 -1.88 -2.97
C ASP A 94 0.08 -2.33 -1.51
N ASP A 95 1.11 -2.05 -0.72
CA ASP A 95 1.19 -2.44 0.68
C ASP A 95 0.07 -1.84 1.55
N THR A 96 -0.16 -2.41 2.73
CA THR A 96 -1.26 -1.97 3.61
C THR A 96 -0.84 -2.06 5.07
N HIS A 97 -1.06 -0.98 5.82
CA HIS A 97 -1.01 -1.01 7.28
C HIS A 97 -2.41 -1.34 7.81
N LEU A 98 -2.57 -2.49 8.47
CA LEU A 98 -3.90 -3.02 8.78
C LEU A 98 -4.68 -2.18 9.80
N PRO A 99 -4.12 -1.86 10.98
CA PRO A 99 -4.92 -1.17 12.00
C PRO A 99 -5.44 0.19 11.54
N SER A 100 -4.62 0.98 10.83
CA SER A 100 -5.03 2.30 10.33
C SER A 100 -5.64 2.28 8.92
N VAL A 101 -5.75 1.12 8.28
CA VAL A 101 -6.36 0.89 6.96
C VAL A 101 -5.84 1.88 5.90
N LEU A 102 -4.51 1.95 5.73
CA LEU A 102 -3.88 2.86 4.78
C LEU A 102 -2.75 2.22 3.96
N HIS A 103 -2.45 2.83 2.81
CA HIS A 103 -1.42 2.41 1.86
C HIS A 103 -0.30 3.46 1.78
N PRO A 104 0.71 3.41 2.66
CA PRO A 104 1.63 4.53 2.83
C PRO A 104 2.61 4.67 1.65
N SER A 105 3.14 3.54 1.15
CA SER A 105 4.23 3.55 0.19
C SER A 105 3.82 4.10 -1.18
N ALA A 106 2.55 3.93 -1.57
CA ALA A 106 2.05 4.40 -2.86
C ALA A 106 2.00 5.93 -3.00
N SER A 107 2.12 6.69 -1.90
CA SER A 107 2.28 8.16 -1.94
C SER A 107 3.71 8.59 -1.60
N VAL A 108 4.32 7.94 -0.59
CA VAL A 108 5.66 8.31 -0.10
C VAL A 108 6.75 7.99 -1.10
N VAL A 109 6.78 6.76 -1.65
CA VAL A 109 7.85 6.34 -2.58
C VAL A 109 7.86 7.21 -3.84
N PRO A 110 6.72 7.46 -4.53
CA PRO A 110 6.70 8.31 -5.72
C PRO A 110 7.14 9.75 -5.48
N ALA A 111 6.74 10.35 -4.35
CA ALA A 111 7.17 11.70 -3.97
C ALA A 111 8.67 11.74 -3.69
N ALA A 112 9.18 10.79 -2.90
CA ALA A 112 10.58 10.70 -2.54
C ALA A 112 11.45 10.44 -3.78
N LEU A 113 11.07 9.49 -4.65
CA LEU A 113 11.80 9.17 -5.87
C LEU A 113 11.90 10.37 -6.81
N ALA A 114 10.80 11.10 -7.03
CA ALA A 114 10.78 12.27 -7.90
C ALA A 114 11.72 13.38 -7.40
N VAL A 115 11.71 13.66 -6.09
CA VAL A 115 12.60 14.68 -5.50
C VAL A 115 14.04 14.20 -5.45
N ALA A 116 14.29 12.95 -5.05
CA ALA A 116 15.63 12.38 -4.96
C ALA A 116 16.34 12.41 -6.32
N GLU A 117 15.67 11.99 -7.39
CA GLU A 117 16.23 12.04 -8.74
C GLU A 117 16.54 13.49 -9.17
N ALA A 118 15.58 14.40 -8.98
CA ALA A 118 15.75 15.78 -9.41
C ALA A 118 16.87 16.53 -8.66
N ARG A 119 17.15 16.10 -7.42
CA ARG A 119 18.18 16.67 -6.54
C ARG A 119 19.51 15.92 -6.59
N GLY A 120 19.60 14.80 -7.32
CA GLY A 120 20.81 13.97 -7.37
C GLY A 120 21.15 13.37 -6.00
N ALA A 121 20.14 12.93 -5.26
CA ALA A 121 20.34 12.28 -3.97
C ALA A 121 20.89 10.85 -4.14
N THR A 122 21.64 10.39 -3.13
CA THR A 122 22.09 9.00 -3.04
C THR A 122 20.90 8.07 -2.76
N GLY A 123 21.06 6.79 -3.06
CA GLY A 123 20.04 5.80 -2.73
C GLY A 123 19.86 5.62 -1.22
N ALA A 124 20.91 5.73 -0.40
CA ALA A 124 20.77 5.76 1.05
C ALA A 124 19.85 6.91 1.53
N ALA A 125 20.02 8.13 0.99
CA ALA A 125 19.18 9.26 1.32
C ALA A 125 17.71 9.06 0.88
N LEU A 126 17.48 8.40 -0.27
CA LEU A 126 16.14 7.98 -0.68
C LEU A 126 15.53 7.02 0.33
N LEU A 127 16.26 5.98 0.74
CA LEU A 127 15.77 4.98 1.69
C LEU A 127 15.47 5.56 3.07
N ASP A 128 16.32 6.47 3.56
CA ASP A 128 16.10 7.17 4.83
C ASP A 128 14.82 8.02 4.79
N ALA A 129 14.64 8.78 3.70
CA ALA A 129 13.45 9.59 3.50
C ALA A 129 12.18 8.73 3.38
N VAL A 130 12.22 7.65 2.60
CA VAL A 130 11.08 6.72 2.44
C VAL A 130 10.70 6.10 3.78
N GLY A 131 11.68 5.58 4.54
CA GLY A 131 11.42 4.94 5.83
C GLY A 131 10.75 5.91 6.82
N VAL A 132 11.27 7.13 6.95
CA VAL A 132 10.71 8.17 7.81
C VAL A 132 9.32 8.63 7.34
N GLY A 133 9.13 8.83 6.04
CA GLY A 133 7.84 9.27 5.51
C GLY A 133 6.74 8.25 5.73
N VAL A 134 7.04 6.96 5.49
CA VAL A 134 6.11 5.86 5.73
C VAL A 134 5.78 5.76 7.22
N GLU A 135 6.78 5.85 8.11
CA GLU A 135 6.59 5.88 9.56
C GLU A 135 5.62 6.99 10.00
N ILE A 136 5.84 8.22 9.53
CA ILE A 136 5.00 9.39 9.84
C ILE A 136 3.57 9.17 9.35
N THR A 137 3.40 8.67 8.12
CA THR A 137 2.07 8.37 7.55
C THR A 137 1.31 7.35 8.41
N VAL A 138 1.99 6.26 8.82
CA VAL A 138 1.35 5.24 9.67
C VAL A 138 0.98 5.80 11.04
N ARG A 139 1.89 6.51 11.71
CA ARG A 139 1.62 7.11 13.03
C ARG A 139 0.44 8.08 13.00
N LEU A 140 0.31 8.89 11.94
CA LEU A 140 -0.86 9.75 11.75
C LEU A 140 -2.15 8.95 11.56
N GLY A 141 -2.10 7.88 10.78
CA GLY A 141 -3.24 6.96 10.64
C GLY A 141 -3.62 6.31 11.98
N MET A 142 -2.63 5.89 12.77
CA MET A 142 -2.82 5.28 14.08
C MET A 142 -3.35 6.25 15.14
N ALA A 143 -3.03 7.54 15.03
CA ALA A 143 -3.65 8.56 15.88
C ALA A 143 -5.17 8.68 15.65
N GLY A 144 -5.68 8.23 14.50
CA GLY A 144 -7.10 8.10 14.22
C GLY A 144 -7.66 6.68 14.40
N TYR A 145 -6.91 5.74 14.99
CA TYR A 145 -7.40 4.39 15.27
C TYR A 145 -8.18 4.36 16.59
N ASP A 146 -9.43 3.92 16.56
CA ASP A 146 -10.25 3.75 17.75
C ASP A 146 -10.26 2.27 18.17
N ARG A 147 -9.64 1.98 19.31
CA ARG A 147 -9.52 0.62 19.87
C ARG A 147 -10.86 0.00 20.24
N ALA A 148 -11.86 0.81 20.62
CA ALA A 148 -13.19 0.31 20.97
C ALA A 148 -13.99 -0.04 19.71
N LEU A 149 -13.81 0.73 18.63
CA LEU A 149 -14.38 0.41 17.31
C LEU A 149 -13.62 -0.71 16.60
N GLY A 150 -12.34 -0.90 16.92
CA GLY A 150 -11.45 -1.79 16.18
C GLY A 150 -11.21 -1.30 14.74
N ASN A 151 -11.36 0.00 14.48
CA ASN A 151 -11.26 0.56 13.12
C ASN A 151 -10.72 2.00 13.12
N SER A 152 -10.35 2.48 11.93
CA SER A 152 -9.93 3.86 11.66
C SER A 152 -11.11 4.82 11.67
N VAL A 153 -11.05 5.87 12.50
CA VAL A 153 -12.05 6.95 12.57
C VAL A 153 -12.11 7.73 11.25
N PHE A 154 -10.98 7.84 10.53
CA PHE A 154 -11.00 8.39 9.16
C PHE A 154 -11.96 7.59 8.27
N PHE A 155 -11.84 6.26 8.29
CA PHE A 155 -12.67 5.38 7.48
C PHE A 155 -14.15 5.49 7.85
N GLU A 156 -14.47 5.50 9.15
CA GLU A 156 -15.85 5.66 9.65
C GLU A 156 -16.48 6.99 9.22
N ARG A 157 -15.67 8.03 9.04
CA ARG A 157 -16.11 9.35 8.57
C ARG A 157 -16.05 9.51 7.05
N GLY A 158 -15.86 8.41 6.31
CA GLY A 158 -15.80 8.41 4.85
C GLY A 158 -14.54 9.05 4.27
N GLN A 159 -13.47 9.17 5.07
CA GLN A 159 -12.21 9.79 4.70
C GLN A 159 -11.16 8.74 4.33
N HIS A 160 -10.42 9.00 3.25
CA HIS A 160 -9.36 8.12 2.79
C HIS A 160 -8.03 8.47 3.45
N ALA A 161 -7.77 7.88 4.63
CA ALA A 161 -6.55 8.10 5.41
C ALA A 161 -5.26 7.94 4.59
N THR A 162 -5.24 7.00 3.63
CA THR A 162 -4.16 6.79 2.66
C THR A 162 -3.66 8.08 2.03
N ALA A 163 -4.53 8.93 1.49
CA ALA A 163 -4.09 10.18 0.85
C ALA A 163 -3.94 11.33 1.84
N ILE A 164 -4.83 11.41 2.83
CA ILE A 164 -4.83 12.47 3.84
C ILE A 164 -3.55 12.41 4.69
N CYS A 165 -3.22 11.24 5.24
CA CYS A 165 -1.98 11.02 6.01
C CYS A 165 -0.77 10.80 5.10
N GLY A 166 -0.97 10.23 3.91
CA GLY A 166 0.09 10.03 2.90
C GLY A 166 0.73 11.34 2.46
N ALA A 167 -0.08 12.39 2.24
CA ALA A 167 0.44 13.71 1.86
C ALA A 167 1.41 14.28 2.90
N VAL A 168 1.15 14.06 4.19
CA VAL A 168 1.99 14.59 5.28
C VAL A 168 3.32 13.83 5.39
N GLY A 169 3.29 12.50 5.42
CA GLY A 169 4.52 11.69 5.48
C GLY A 169 5.38 11.82 4.21
N ALA A 170 4.75 11.89 3.04
CA ALA A 170 5.44 12.17 1.79
C ALA A 170 6.07 13.57 1.77
N ALA A 171 5.44 14.57 2.40
CA ALA A 171 5.99 15.92 2.50
C ALA A 171 7.24 15.95 3.38
N ALA A 172 7.27 15.19 4.48
CA ALA A 172 8.48 15.01 5.29
C ALA A 172 9.62 14.40 4.45
N SER A 173 9.33 13.37 3.65
CA SER A 173 10.32 12.75 2.75
C SER A 173 10.87 13.73 1.73
N ALA A 174 9.98 14.47 1.05
CA ALA A 174 10.35 15.48 0.06
C ALA A 174 11.15 16.64 0.69
N ALA A 175 10.83 17.02 1.92
CA ALA A 175 11.56 18.05 2.67
C ALA A 175 12.96 17.59 3.07
N MET A 176 13.11 16.35 3.56
CA MET A 176 14.41 15.74 3.86
C MET A 176 15.32 15.74 2.62
N LEU A 177 14.80 15.26 1.49
CA LEU A 177 15.52 15.20 0.21
C LEU A 177 15.78 16.58 -0.40
N SER A 178 14.97 17.58 -0.04
CA SER A 178 15.21 18.99 -0.40
C SER A 178 16.25 19.68 0.49
N GLY A 179 16.78 18.99 1.52
CA GLY A 179 17.80 19.52 2.41
C GLY A 179 17.28 20.45 3.50
N LEU A 180 15.99 20.40 3.82
CA LEU A 180 15.42 21.21 4.90
C LEU A 180 15.84 20.70 6.28
N ASP A 181 15.94 21.62 7.24
CA ASP A 181 16.19 21.31 8.65
C ASP A 181 14.88 20.90 9.36
N ALA A 182 14.94 20.63 10.68
CA ALA A 182 13.77 20.21 11.44
C ALA A 182 12.63 21.25 11.40
N ALA A 183 12.92 22.55 11.35
CA ALA A 183 11.89 23.57 11.25
C ALA A 183 11.21 23.53 9.86
N GLY A 184 12.01 23.49 8.78
CA GLY A 184 11.48 23.39 7.42
C GLY A 184 10.72 22.08 7.15
N ILE A 185 11.13 20.97 7.76
CA ILE A 185 10.40 19.69 7.69
C ILE A 185 9.05 19.79 8.42
N ALA A 186 9.02 20.43 9.60
CA ALA A 186 7.77 20.68 10.31
C ALA A 186 6.81 21.58 9.52
N ASP A 187 7.33 22.63 8.88
CA ASP A 187 6.57 23.51 8.00
C ASP A 187 5.99 22.76 6.80
N ALA A 188 6.79 21.92 6.14
CA ALA A 188 6.33 21.11 5.01
C ALA A 188 5.19 20.16 5.40
N MET A 189 5.30 19.47 6.55
CA MET A 189 4.21 18.66 7.09
C MET A 189 2.97 19.50 7.40
N GLY A 190 3.16 20.69 7.98
CA GLY A 190 2.08 21.60 8.33
C GLY A 190 1.31 22.12 7.12
N ILE A 191 2.01 22.46 6.04
CA ILE A 191 1.42 22.88 4.76
C ILE A 191 0.68 21.70 4.12
N ALA A 192 1.30 20.53 4.07
CA ALA A 192 0.72 19.33 3.47
C ALA A 192 -0.57 18.89 4.19
N ALA A 193 -0.68 19.10 5.50
CA ALA A 193 -1.89 18.84 6.26
C ALA A 193 -3.11 19.66 5.80
N SER A 194 -2.89 20.81 5.15
CA SER A 194 -3.94 21.62 4.51
C SER A 194 -4.18 21.30 3.03
N MET A 195 -3.36 20.43 2.43
CA MET A 195 -3.45 20.06 1.00
C MET A 195 -3.90 18.60 0.80
N GLY A 196 -3.68 17.73 1.78
CA GLY A 196 -4.09 16.33 1.76
C GLY A 196 -5.62 16.20 1.75
N SER A 197 -6.15 15.38 0.85
CA SER A 197 -7.58 15.14 0.70
C SER A 197 -7.87 13.75 0.13
N GLY A 198 -9.11 13.28 0.31
CA GLY A 198 -9.60 12.02 -0.27
C GLY A 198 -10.82 11.50 0.45
N ILE A 199 -11.89 11.19 -0.28
CA ILE A 199 -13.13 10.64 0.27
C ILE A 199 -13.38 9.22 -0.26
N LEU A 200 -14.06 8.40 0.52
CA LEU A 200 -14.27 6.97 0.23
C LEU A 200 -15.53 6.67 -0.57
N GLU A 201 -16.28 7.68 -1.03
CA GLU A 201 -17.56 7.47 -1.72
C GLU A 201 -17.41 6.58 -2.97
N ALA A 202 -16.27 6.67 -3.68
CA ALA A 202 -15.98 5.83 -4.84
C ALA A 202 -15.91 4.33 -4.51
N ASN A 203 -15.62 3.95 -3.25
CA ASN A 203 -15.66 2.56 -2.80
C ASN A 203 -17.10 2.02 -2.70
N ARG A 204 -18.10 2.90 -2.58
CA ARG A 204 -19.52 2.52 -2.48
C ARG A 204 -20.23 2.55 -3.82
N THR A 205 -20.06 3.63 -4.57
CA THR A 205 -20.87 3.92 -5.77
C THR A 205 -20.09 3.78 -7.07
N GLY A 206 -18.79 3.50 -7.00
CA GLY A 206 -17.90 3.41 -8.16
C GLY A 206 -17.30 4.76 -8.54
N GLY A 207 -16.55 4.76 -9.65
CA GLY A 207 -15.71 5.89 -10.07
C GLY A 207 -14.23 5.60 -9.88
N THR A 208 -13.39 6.27 -10.67
CA THR A 208 -11.96 5.95 -10.77
C THR A 208 -11.07 6.76 -9.83
N VAL A 209 -11.63 7.74 -9.11
CA VAL A 209 -10.88 8.74 -8.33
C VAL A 209 -10.05 8.12 -7.21
N LYS A 210 -10.43 6.95 -6.66
CA LYS A 210 -9.62 6.25 -5.65
C LYS A 210 -8.18 6.05 -6.13
N ARG A 211 -7.99 5.70 -7.40
CA ARG A 211 -6.67 5.41 -8.00
C ARG A 211 -5.75 6.63 -8.03
N ILE A 212 -6.30 7.84 -8.09
CA ILE A 212 -5.50 9.08 -8.13
C ILE A 212 -5.17 9.63 -6.74
N HIS A 213 -5.80 9.13 -5.68
CA HIS A 213 -5.64 9.67 -4.32
C HIS A 213 -4.16 9.67 -3.87
N CYS A 214 -3.41 8.58 -4.09
CA CYS A 214 -1.99 8.50 -3.75
C CYS A 214 -1.13 9.41 -4.63
N GLY A 215 -1.45 9.54 -5.92
CA GLY A 215 -0.82 10.49 -6.83
C GLY A 215 -1.01 11.93 -6.37
N TRP A 216 -2.25 12.31 -6.02
CA TRP A 216 -2.54 13.65 -5.53
C TRP A 216 -1.83 13.95 -4.20
N ALA A 217 -1.78 12.98 -3.29
CA ALA A 217 -1.02 13.10 -2.06
C ALA A 217 0.48 13.32 -2.32
N ALA A 218 1.08 12.56 -3.24
CA ALA A 218 2.47 12.71 -3.64
C ALA A 218 2.75 14.08 -4.30
N HIS A 219 1.85 14.53 -5.17
CA HIS A 219 1.90 15.86 -5.79
C HIS A 219 1.85 17.00 -4.76
N ALA A 220 0.87 16.93 -3.85
CA ALA A 220 0.69 17.90 -2.78
C ALA A 220 1.92 17.94 -1.86
N ALA A 221 2.49 16.78 -1.54
CA ALA A 221 3.66 16.65 -0.70
C ALA A 221 4.91 17.34 -1.29
N VAL A 222 5.22 17.08 -2.56
CA VAL A 222 6.35 17.72 -3.25
C VAL A 222 6.13 19.24 -3.35
N THR A 223 4.90 19.67 -3.59
CA THR A 223 4.52 21.08 -3.60
C THR A 223 4.70 21.73 -2.23
N ALA A 224 4.23 21.08 -1.15
CA ALA A 224 4.34 21.56 0.22
C ALA A 224 5.81 21.72 0.68
N ALA A 225 6.67 20.73 0.37
CA ALA A 225 8.10 20.85 0.62
C ALA A 225 8.75 21.99 -0.19
N GLY A 226 8.28 22.21 -1.43
CA GLY A 226 8.68 23.35 -2.24
C GLY A 226 8.29 24.70 -1.63
N LEU A 227 7.05 24.83 -1.15
CA LEU A 227 6.54 26.03 -0.48
C LEU A 227 7.32 26.32 0.82
N ALA A 228 7.56 25.29 1.64
CA ALA A 228 8.37 25.39 2.86
C ALA A 228 9.78 25.90 2.57
N ARG A 229 10.45 25.33 1.56
CA ARG A 229 11.77 25.77 1.11
C ARG A 229 11.81 27.24 0.66
N THR A 230 10.68 27.77 0.20
CA THR A 230 10.55 29.19 -0.20
C THR A 230 10.03 30.11 0.90
N GLY A 231 9.89 29.61 2.13
CA GLY A 231 9.58 30.42 3.32
C GLY A 231 8.10 30.50 3.70
N ILE A 232 7.23 29.69 3.08
CA ILE A 232 5.88 29.48 3.61
C ILE A 232 5.99 28.58 4.84
N THR A 233 5.30 28.94 5.92
CA THR A 233 5.35 28.19 7.19
C THR A 233 4.07 27.41 7.45
N GLY A 234 4.18 26.29 8.16
CA GLY A 234 3.07 25.50 8.67
C GLY A 234 2.72 25.86 10.12
N PRO A 235 1.51 25.52 10.61
CA PRO A 235 1.16 25.79 12.00
C PRO A 235 1.94 24.86 12.96
N PRO A 236 2.54 25.37 14.05
CA PRO A 236 3.40 24.58 14.95
C PRO A 236 2.62 23.55 15.79
N THR A 237 1.30 23.67 15.85
CA THR A 237 0.37 22.73 16.52
C THR A 237 -0.54 22.06 15.49
N VAL A 238 -0.04 21.79 14.28
CA VAL A 238 -0.86 21.33 13.16
C VAL A 238 -1.64 20.06 13.46
N PHE A 239 -1.13 19.15 14.29
CA PHE A 239 -1.80 17.87 14.55
C PHE A 239 -2.81 17.96 15.70
N GLU A 240 -2.44 18.62 16.79
CA GLU A 240 -3.15 18.62 18.07
C GLU A 240 -3.99 19.88 18.35
N GLY A 241 -3.81 20.94 17.57
CA GLY A 241 -4.47 22.21 17.80
C GLY A 241 -6.00 22.13 17.70
N ARG A 242 -6.71 23.13 18.24
CA ARG A 242 -8.19 23.23 18.16
C ARG A 242 -8.73 23.16 16.73
N PHE A 243 -7.99 23.68 15.76
CA PHE A 243 -8.27 23.58 14.32
C PHE A 243 -7.24 22.69 13.60
N GLY A 244 -6.62 21.79 14.35
CA GLY A 244 -5.59 20.89 13.87
C GLY A 244 -6.16 19.75 13.03
N PHE A 245 -5.27 19.10 12.30
CA PHE A 245 -5.53 18.00 11.39
C PHE A 245 -6.36 16.88 12.01
N LEU A 246 -5.96 16.38 13.19
CA LEU A 246 -6.68 15.26 13.82
C LEU A 246 -8.06 15.69 14.32
N GLN A 247 -8.20 16.90 14.88
CA GLN A 247 -9.50 17.42 15.27
C GLN A 247 -10.43 17.58 14.05
N ALA A 248 -9.91 18.08 12.93
CA ALA A 248 -10.70 18.32 11.73
C ALA A 248 -11.24 17.01 11.12
N TRP A 249 -10.43 15.96 11.07
CA TRP A 249 -10.81 14.70 10.44
C TRP A 249 -11.49 13.72 11.39
N CYS A 250 -11.04 13.63 12.64
CA CYS A 250 -11.44 12.59 13.59
C CYS A 250 -12.27 13.12 14.77
N GLY A 251 -12.33 14.43 14.97
CA GLY A 251 -12.98 15.02 16.15
C GLY A 251 -12.27 14.59 17.44
N ASP A 252 -13.06 14.27 18.48
CA ASP A 252 -12.52 13.95 19.80
C ASP A 252 -12.03 12.49 19.95
N GLN A 253 -12.22 11.65 18.92
CA GLN A 253 -11.79 10.25 18.89
C GLN A 253 -10.36 10.14 18.33
N VAL A 254 -9.39 10.67 19.07
CA VAL A 254 -7.99 10.73 18.65
C VAL A 254 -7.04 10.27 19.75
N ASP A 255 -5.99 9.54 19.36
CA ASP A 255 -4.86 9.18 20.22
C ASP A 255 -3.62 9.96 19.79
N LEU A 256 -3.42 11.15 20.39
CA LEU A 256 -2.23 11.96 20.13
C LEU A 256 -0.93 11.27 20.58
N GLY A 257 -1.01 10.31 21.51
CA GLY A 257 0.13 9.53 21.97
C GLY A 257 0.74 8.70 20.86
N ALA A 258 -0.09 8.13 19.98
CA ALA A 258 0.35 7.30 18.85
C ALA A 258 1.32 8.01 17.90
N LEU A 259 1.23 9.35 17.78
CA LEU A 259 2.15 10.14 16.96
C LEU A 259 3.60 10.05 17.43
N THR A 260 3.85 9.79 18.73
CA THR A 260 5.18 9.93 19.31
C THR A 260 5.55 8.85 20.33
N ASP A 261 4.72 7.82 20.48
CA ASP A 261 5.02 6.66 21.33
C ASP A 261 6.33 6.02 20.89
N ARG A 262 7.29 5.95 21.83
CA ARG A 262 8.62 5.34 21.65
C ARG A 262 9.30 5.75 20.33
N LEU A 263 9.13 7.01 19.93
CA LEU A 263 9.59 7.54 18.65
C LEU A 263 11.12 7.37 18.50
N GLY A 264 11.55 6.73 17.42
CA GLY A 264 12.96 6.41 17.14
C GLY A 264 13.45 5.09 17.76
N GLU A 265 12.72 4.54 18.73
CA GLU A 265 13.01 3.23 19.35
C GLU A 265 12.11 2.13 18.76
N HIS A 266 10.84 2.46 18.52
CA HIS A 266 9.87 1.60 17.86
C HIS A 266 9.49 2.19 16.51
N TRP A 267 9.45 1.33 15.48
CA TRP A 267 9.08 1.70 14.12
C TRP A 267 7.88 0.85 13.69
N GLU A 268 6.87 1.51 13.13
CA GLU A 268 5.69 0.89 12.53
C GLU A 268 5.99 0.35 11.13
N LEU A 269 7.00 0.90 10.43
CA LEU A 269 7.42 0.51 9.08
C LEU A 269 7.48 -1.03 8.86
N PRO A 270 8.17 -1.83 9.70
CA PRO A 270 8.23 -3.29 9.51
C PRO A 270 6.89 -4.02 9.71
N GLY A 271 5.90 -3.36 10.31
CA GLY A 271 4.56 -3.90 10.55
C GLY A 271 3.61 -3.80 9.36
N ILE A 272 4.00 -3.13 8.27
CA ILE A 272 3.15 -2.93 7.08
C ILE A 272 3.24 -4.15 6.17
N PHE A 273 2.10 -4.59 5.63
CA PHE A 273 1.97 -5.83 4.88
C PHE A 273 2.19 -5.60 3.39
N PHE A 274 2.99 -6.44 2.75
CA PHE A 274 3.02 -6.54 1.28
C PHE A 274 1.89 -7.44 0.81
N LYS A 275 1.09 -7.01 -0.16
CA LYS A 275 0.07 -7.90 -0.76
C LYS A 275 0.75 -8.91 -1.69
N PRO A 276 0.63 -10.24 -1.47
CA PRO A 276 1.09 -11.25 -2.43
C PRO A 276 0.14 -11.42 -3.62
N TYR A 277 -1.14 -11.09 -3.44
CA TYR A 277 -2.21 -11.30 -4.43
C TYR A 277 -2.91 -9.98 -4.80
N PRO A 278 -3.23 -9.71 -6.09
CA PRO A 278 -3.86 -8.47 -6.57
C PRO A 278 -5.36 -8.43 -6.29
N CYS A 279 -5.76 -8.70 -5.05
CA CYS A 279 -7.14 -8.77 -4.62
C CYS A 279 -7.33 -8.21 -3.21
N ASN A 280 -8.59 -8.10 -2.77
CA ASN A 280 -8.93 -7.60 -1.45
C ASN A 280 -8.21 -8.39 -0.34
N HIS A 281 -7.58 -7.68 0.60
CA HIS A 281 -6.71 -8.29 1.61
C HIS A 281 -7.42 -9.32 2.50
N PHE A 282 -8.73 -9.17 2.71
CA PHE A 282 -9.52 -10.12 3.51
C PHE A 282 -9.62 -11.53 2.90
N THR A 283 -9.30 -11.70 1.61
CA THR A 283 -9.31 -13.03 0.97
C THR A 283 -7.96 -13.76 1.05
N HIS A 284 -6.88 -13.08 1.48
CA HIS A 284 -5.51 -13.60 1.34
C HIS A 284 -5.24 -14.84 2.17
N ALA A 285 -5.70 -14.90 3.42
CA ALA A 285 -5.54 -16.10 4.24
C ALA A 285 -6.32 -17.31 3.71
N GLY A 286 -7.47 -17.08 3.05
CA GLY A 286 -8.22 -18.14 2.36
C GLY A 286 -7.44 -18.71 1.17
N ILE A 287 -6.77 -17.84 0.40
CA ILE A 287 -5.85 -18.23 -0.67
C ILE A 287 -4.68 -19.03 -0.10
N ASP A 288 -4.03 -18.54 0.94
CA ASP A 288 -2.90 -19.24 1.59
C ASP A 288 -3.30 -20.65 2.05
N ALA A 289 -4.46 -20.80 2.68
CA ALA A 289 -4.98 -22.08 3.15
C ALA A 289 -5.24 -23.05 1.98
N ALA A 290 -5.86 -22.56 0.90
CA ALA A 290 -6.11 -23.32 -0.31
C ALA A 290 -4.81 -23.82 -0.96
N LEU A 291 -3.80 -22.96 -1.10
CA LEU A 291 -2.50 -23.31 -1.67
C LEU A 291 -1.79 -24.39 -0.85
N ARG A 292 -1.81 -24.29 0.49
CA ARG A 292 -1.23 -25.29 1.38
C ARG A 292 -1.93 -26.64 1.29
N LEU A 293 -3.26 -26.65 1.23
CA LEU A 293 -4.04 -27.87 1.01
C LEU A 293 -3.71 -28.53 -0.33
N ARG A 294 -3.64 -27.74 -1.40
CA ARG A 294 -3.22 -28.21 -2.72
C ARG A 294 -1.80 -28.78 -2.72
N ALA A 295 -0.86 -28.11 -2.06
CA ALA A 295 0.52 -28.59 -1.93
C ALA A 295 0.63 -29.93 -1.16
N ARG A 296 -0.34 -30.25 -0.30
CA ARG A 296 -0.48 -31.57 0.36
C ARG A 296 -1.15 -32.64 -0.51
N GLY A 297 -1.49 -32.33 -1.76
CA GLY A 297 -2.07 -33.27 -2.72
C GLY A 297 -3.59 -33.29 -2.77
N LEU A 298 -4.29 -32.27 -2.24
CA LEU A 298 -5.74 -32.12 -2.45
C LEU A 298 -6.04 -31.93 -3.94
N ASP A 299 -6.79 -32.86 -4.52
CA ASP A 299 -7.31 -32.77 -5.89
C ASP A 299 -8.64 -31.96 -5.89
N PRO A 300 -8.73 -30.85 -6.64
CA PRO A 300 -9.96 -30.07 -6.73
C PRO A 300 -11.19 -30.86 -7.21
N SER A 301 -10.99 -31.93 -7.98
CA SER A 301 -12.08 -32.78 -8.47
C SER A 301 -12.72 -33.65 -7.38
N ASP A 302 -12.00 -33.92 -6.27
CA ASP A 302 -12.46 -34.69 -5.12
C ASP A 302 -13.24 -33.83 -4.10
N ILE A 303 -13.37 -32.53 -4.33
CA ILE A 303 -14.00 -31.61 -3.36
C ILE A 303 -15.53 -31.71 -3.45
N GLU A 304 -16.19 -32.04 -2.34
CA GLU A 304 -17.65 -32.00 -2.21
C GLU A 304 -18.13 -30.64 -1.68
N GLY A 305 -17.45 -30.08 -0.66
CA GLY A 305 -17.84 -28.81 -0.03
C GLY A 305 -16.67 -28.11 0.66
N ILE A 306 -16.76 -26.79 0.77
CA ILE A 306 -15.74 -25.95 1.41
C ILE A 306 -16.40 -24.96 2.38
N GLU A 307 -15.86 -24.86 3.59
CA GLU A 307 -16.15 -23.76 4.51
C GLU A 307 -14.93 -22.85 4.65
N LEU A 308 -15.13 -21.55 4.39
CA LEU A 308 -14.14 -20.50 4.63
C LEU A 308 -14.56 -19.74 5.90
N GLY A 309 -13.96 -20.11 7.04
CA GLY A 309 -14.05 -19.37 8.29
C GLY A 309 -13.24 -18.09 8.23
N ALA A 310 -13.85 -16.95 8.55
CA ALA A 310 -13.22 -15.62 8.54
C ALA A 310 -13.78 -14.74 9.66
N PRO A 311 -13.17 -13.58 9.97
CA PRO A 311 -13.73 -12.64 10.93
C PRO A 311 -15.14 -12.19 10.52
N THR A 312 -16.06 -12.15 11.47
CA THR A 312 -17.46 -11.76 11.27
C THR A 312 -17.58 -10.40 10.59
N ALA A 313 -16.73 -9.44 10.97
CA ALA A 313 -16.72 -8.08 10.42
C ALA A 313 -16.42 -8.00 8.90
N VAL A 314 -15.74 -8.99 8.32
CA VAL A 314 -15.32 -8.97 6.91
C VAL A 314 -16.25 -9.75 5.98
N LEU A 315 -17.16 -10.57 6.53
CA LEU A 315 -18.07 -11.42 5.74
C LEU A 315 -18.95 -10.62 4.79
N ARG A 316 -19.42 -9.43 5.21
CA ARG A 316 -20.16 -8.50 4.37
C ARG A 316 -19.43 -8.13 3.07
N THR A 317 -18.10 -8.19 3.07
CA THR A 317 -17.26 -7.81 1.95
C THR A 317 -16.90 -8.99 1.08
N ILE A 318 -16.56 -10.16 1.65
CA ILE A 318 -16.04 -11.30 0.88
C ILE A 318 -17.03 -12.44 0.66
N GLY A 319 -18.08 -12.52 1.49
CA GLY A 319 -19.05 -13.61 1.51
C GLY A 319 -20.48 -13.19 1.14
N GLU A 320 -20.81 -11.90 1.18
CA GLU A 320 -22.17 -11.40 0.96
C GLU A 320 -22.27 -10.33 -0.15
N PRO A 321 -23.40 -10.27 -0.89
CA PRO A 321 -24.43 -11.32 -0.96
C PRO A 321 -23.89 -12.56 -1.67
N ARG A 322 -24.26 -13.75 -1.21
CA ARG A 322 -23.62 -15.02 -1.63
C ARG A 322 -23.67 -15.22 -3.13
N GLU A 323 -24.81 -14.94 -3.75
CA GLU A 323 -25.05 -15.08 -5.19
C GLU A 323 -24.06 -14.29 -6.04
N ASP A 324 -23.68 -13.08 -5.62
CA ASP A 324 -22.69 -12.26 -6.31
C ASP A 324 -21.26 -12.76 -6.03
N LYS A 325 -21.00 -13.37 -4.87
CA LYS A 325 -19.66 -13.86 -4.50
C LYS A 325 -19.33 -15.19 -5.16
N ILE A 326 -20.27 -16.12 -5.29
CA ILE A 326 -20.02 -17.39 -6.00
C ILE A 326 -20.01 -17.24 -7.53
N ARG A 327 -20.56 -16.12 -8.04
CA ARG A 327 -20.60 -15.81 -9.47
C ARG A 327 -20.33 -14.31 -9.70
N PRO A 328 -19.07 -13.87 -9.53
CA PRO A 328 -18.71 -12.47 -9.72
C PRO A 328 -19.02 -12.02 -11.16
N LYS A 329 -19.53 -10.79 -11.30
CA LYS A 329 -19.96 -10.23 -12.60
C LYS A 329 -18.82 -9.80 -13.50
N SER A 330 -17.63 -9.64 -12.93
CA SER A 330 -16.41 -9.23 -13.63
C SER A 330 -15.19 -9.64 -12.82
N GLY A 331 -14.01 -9.55 -13.44
CA GLY A 331 -12.73 -9.77 -12.79
C GLY A 331 -12.52 -8.87 -11.56
N TYR A 332 -12.97 -7.61 -11.64
CA TYR A 332 -12.97 -6.70 -10.49
C TYR A 332 -13.83 -7.23 -9.33
N HIS A 333 -15.04 -7.74 -9.59
CA HIS A 333 -15.87 -8.33 -8.52
C HIS A 333 -15.25 -9.61 -7.95
N ALA A 334 -14.55 -10.38 -8.80
CA ALA A 334 -13.86 -11.60 -8.41
C ALA A 334 -12.73 -11.32 -7.40
N ALA A 335 -12.02 -10.20 -7.55
CA ALA A 335 -10.99 -9.72 -6.62
C ALA A 335 -11.53 -9.36 -5.21
N PHE A 336 -12.86 -9.31 -5.01
CA PHE A 336 -13.52 -9.09 -3.71
C PHE A 336 -14.38 -10.30 -3.29
N SER A 337 -14.12 -11.49 -3.84
CA SER A 337 -14.87 -12.71 -3.53
C SER A 337 -14.00 -13.76 -2.85
N GLY A 338 -14.34 -14.11 -1.61
CA GLY A 338 -13.74 -15.23 -0.89
C GLY A 338 -13.94 -16.58 -1.61
N PRO A 339 -15.18 -16.91 -2.05
CA PRO A 339 -15.44 -18.11 -2.83
C PRO A 339 -14.60 -18.24 -4.10
N TYR A 340 -14.52 -17.16 -4.90
CA TYR A 340 -13.78 -17.17 -6.16
C TYR A 340 -12.27 -17.32 -5.94
N THR A 341 -11.72 -16.56 -5.00
CA THR A 341 -10.27 -16.55 -4.74
C THR A 341 -9.77 -17.89 -4.18
N VAL A 342 -10.55 -18.54 -3.31
CA VAL A 342 -10.26 -19.91 -2.86
C VAL A 342 -10.29 -20.90 -4.03
N ALA A 343 -11.30 -20.79 -4.90
CA ALA A 343 -11.41 -21.67 -6.07
C ALA A 343 -10.22 -21.49 -7.04
N ALA A 344 -9.84 -20.25 -7.36
CA ALA A 344 -8.70 -19.94 -8.21
C ALA A 344 -7.38 -20.51 -7.63
N ALA A 345 -7.18 -20.37 -6.32
CA ALA A 345 -6.00 -20.90 -5.64
C ALA A 345 -5.94 -22.44 -5.66
N LEU A 346 -7.07 -23.13 -5.45
CA LEU A 346 -7.14 -24.60 -5.52
C LEU A 346 -6.86 -25.13 -6.93
N LEU A 347 -7.28 -24.40 -7.96
CA LEU A 347 -7.01 -24.76 -9.36
C LEU A 347 -5.57 -24.44 -9.80
N GLY A 348 -4.78 -23.79 -8.93
CA GLY A 348 -3.37 -23.49 -9.18
C GLY A 348 -3.17 -22.27 -10.09
N GLY A 349 -3.80 -21.15 -9.72
CA GLY A 349 -3.68 -19.85 -10.40
C GLY A 349 -2.24 -19.33 -10.57
N GLY A 350 -2.12 -18.08 -11.03
CA GLY A 350 -0.87 -17.48 -11.46
C GLY A 350 0.08 -17.04 -10.34
N GLY A 351 1.30 -16.67 -10.72
CA GLY A 351 2.29 -16.02 -9.85
C GLY A 351 2.56 -16.76 -8.54
N LEU A 352 2.28 -16.08 -7.41
CA LEU A 352 2.50 -16.64 -6.06
C LEU A 352 1.34 -17.52 -5.57
N GLY A 353 0.32 -17.76 -6.40
CA GLY A 353 -0.83 -18.60 -6.15
C GLY A 353 -2.10 -18.12 -6.85
N VAL A 354 -2.29 -16.80 -6.93
CA VAL A 354 -3.19 -16.11 -7.87
C VAL A 354 -2.55 -14.80 -8.32
N PHE A 355 -2.84 -14.35 -9.54
CA PHE A 355 -2.29 -13.13 -10.13
C PHE A 355 -3.29 -12.43 -11.08
N HIS A 356 -2.85 -11.39 -11.81
CA HIS A 356 -3.76 -10.55 -12.62
C HIS A 356 -4.55 -11.34 -13.67
N GLU A 357 -3.97 -12.38 -14.29
CA GLU A 357 -4.70 -13.24 -15.22
C GLU A 357 -5.92 -13.94 -14.60
N ASP A 358 -5.88 -14.19 -13.28
CA ASP A 358 -6.96 -14.80 -12.52
C ASP A 358 -8.13 -13.84 -12.24
N PHE A 359 -7.96 -12.55 -12.53
CA PHE A 359 -8.97 -11.51 -12.31
C PHE A 359 -9.34 -10.80 -13.60
N THR A 360 -9.22 -11.49 -14.74
CA THR A 360 -9.82 -11.04 -16.01
C THR A 360 -11.31 -11.39 -16.04
N ASP A 361 -12.08 -10.69 -16.89
CA ASP A 361 -13.51 -11.03 -17.07
C ASP A 361 -13.70 -12.45 -17.63
N GLU A 362 -12.76 -12.91 -18.46
CA GLU A 362 -12.73 -14.28 -18.98
C GLU A 362 -12.49 -15.29 -17.84
N ALA A 363 -11.47 -15.08 -17.01
CA ALA A 363 -11.22 -15.95 -15.85
C ALA A 363 -12.37 -15.89 -14.83
N ALA A 364 -13.03 -14.75 -14.65
CA ALA A 364 -14.20 -14.63 -13.77
C ALA A 364 -15.42 -15.43 -14.29
N ALA A 365 -15.50 -15.65 -15.60
CA ALA A 365 -16.57 -16.41 -16.26
C ALA A 365 -16.25 -17.90 -16.45
N ASP A 366 -15.04 -18.35 -16.09
CA ASP A 366 -14.59 -19.74 -16.22
C ASP A 366 -15.54 -20.72 -15.48
N PRO A 367 -16.18 -21.67 -16.20
CA PRO A 367 -17.13 -22.60 -15.60
C PRO A 367 -16.54 -23.49 -14.50
N GLU A 368 -15.27 -23.89 -14.61
CA GLU A 368 -14.60 -24.74 -13.62
C GLU A 368 -14.37 -23.96 -12.32
N ARG A 369 -13.88 -22.72 -12.43
CA ARG A 369 -13.72 -21.82 -11.27
C ARG A 369 -15.06 -21.54 -10.60
N LEU A 370 -16.09 -21.22 -11.38
CA LEU A 370 -17.43 -20.94 -10.87
C LEU A 370 -18.07 -22.16 -10.20
N ALA A 371 -17.86 -23.36 -10.76
CA ALA A 371 -18.35 -24.60 -10.17
C ALA A 371 -17.70 -24.88 -8.82
N LEU A 372 -16.39 -24.66 -8.68
CA LEU A 372 -15.69 -24.82 -7.41
C LEU A 372 -16.03 -23.70 -6.42
N ALA A 373 -16.13 -22.45 -6.86
CA ALA A 373 -16.52 -21.31 -6.02
C ALA A 373 -17.93 -21.51 -5.43
N ALA A 374 -18.86 -22.11 -6.19
CA ALA A 374 -20.20 -22.42 -5.71
C ALA A 374 -20.23 -23.41 -4.51
N LYS A 375 -19.16 -24.19 -4.32
CA LYS A 375 -19.00 -25.10 -3.17
C LYS A 375 -18.47 -24.41 -1.92
N VAL A 376 -18.00 -23.17 -2.02
CA VAL A 376 -17.45 -22.41 -0.88
C VAL A 376 -18.56 -21.65 -0.15
N ARG A 377 -18.66 -21.87 1.16
CA ARG A 377 -19.48 -21.08 2.08
C ARG A 377 -18.59 -20.30 3.02
N CYS A 378 -18.71 -18.98 3.03
CA CYS A 378 -18.06 -18.13 4.04
C CYS A 378 -18.88 -18.20 5.34
N VAL A 379 -18.20 -18.39 6.48
CA VAL A 379 -18.82 -18.51 7.81
C VAL A 379 -18.02 -17.70 8.84
N PRO A 380 -18.67 -17.21 9.91
CA PRO A 380 -17.94 -16.59 11.02
C PRO A 380 -17.08 -17.64 11.74
N ASP A 381 -15.88 -17.25 12.17
CA ASP A 381 -15.00 -18.09 12.99
C ASP A 381 -14.51 -17.29 14.21
N ALA A 382 -14.76 -17.82 15.42
CA ALA A 382 -14.50 -17.12 16.66
C ALA A 382 -13.01 -16.84 16.90
N ARG A 383 -12.12 -17.75 16.46
CA ARG A 383 -10.67 -17.54 16.56
C ARG A 383 -10.23 -16.43 15.61
N CYS A 384 -10.85 -16.35 14.45
CA CYS A 384 -10.60 -15.26 13.52
C CYS A 384 -11.04 -13.89 14.08
N ASP A 385 -12.17 -13.84 14.79
CA ASP A 385 -12.64 -12.64 15.49
C ASP A 385 -11.69 -12.18 16.61
N GLU A 386 -11.07 -13.09 17.35
CA GLU A 386 -10.10 -12.76 18.40
C GLU A 386 -8.82 -12.08 17.85
N ILE A 387 -8.42 -12.43 16.64
CA ILE A 387 -7.17 -11.98 16.03
C ILE A 387 -7.38 -10.67 15.24
N PHE A 388 -8.55 -10.49 14.62
CA PHE A 388 -8.90 -9.28 13.89
C PHE A 388 -9.00 -8.08 14.86
N PRO A 389 -8.56 -6.86 14.48
CA PRO A 389 -8.08 -6.41 13.17
C PRO A 389 -6.54 -6.47 13.01
N HIS A 390 -5.81 -7.13 13.92
CA HIS A 390 -4.34 -7.13 13.90
C HIS A 390 -3.76 -8.05 12.81
N GLN A 391 -4.51 -9.05 12.37
CA GLN A 391 -4.26 -9.86 11.18
C GLN A 391 -5.59 -10.12 10.44
N PHE A 392 -5.50 -10.68 9.23
CA PHE A 392 -6.67 -11.21 8.50
C PHE A 392 -6.61 -12.73 8.44
N PRO A 393 -6.97 -13.42 9.53
CA PRO A 393 -6.89 -14.87 9.60
C PRO A 393 -8.01 -15.54 8.79
N ALA A 394 -7.80 -16.80 8.44
CA ALA A 394 -8.83 -17.66 7.90
C ALA A 394 -8.66 -19.12 8.31
N VAL A 395 -9.75 -19.86 8.27
CA VAL A 395 -9.77 -21.33 8.43
C VAL A 395 -10.48 -21.93 7.23
N LEU A 396 -9.82 -22.82 6.50
CA LEU A 396 -10.40 -23.51 5.37
C LEU A 396 -10.67 -24.97 5.74
N ARG A 397 -11.93 -25.39 5.67
CA ARG A 397 -12.35 -26.79 5.86
C ARG A 397 -12.87 -27.33 4.55
N VAL A 398 -12.31 -28.44 4.10
CA VAL A 398 -12.66 -29.08 2.83
C VAL A 398 -13.18 -30.49 3.11
N THR A 399 -14.41 -30.76 2.69
CA THR A 399 -14.99 -32.12 2.69
C THR A 399 -14.74 -32.75 1.33
N THR A 400 -14.10 -33.91 1.29
CA THR A 400 -13.87 -34.67 0.06
C THR A 400 -15.01 -35.63 -0.25
N SER A 401 -15.10 -36.15 -1.48
CA SER A 401 -16.15 -37.06 -1.91
C SER A 401 -16.15 -38.40 -1.14
N GLY A 402 -15.00 -38.78 -0.56
CA GLY A 402 -14.87 -39.91 0.37
C GLY A 402 -15.32 -39.62 1.80
N GLY A 403 -15.76 -38.39 2.10
CA GLY A 403 -16.21 -37.93 3.42
C GLY A 403 -15.09 -37.49 4.37
N ALA A 404 -13.83 -37.44 3.92
CA ALA A 404 -12.74 -36.92 4.73
C ALA A 404 -12.85 -35.40 4.87
N VAL A 405 -12.51 -34.87 6.04
CA VAL A 405 -12.46 -33.42 6.29
C VAL A 405 -11.02 -33.00 6.50
N LEU A 406 -10.52 -32.14 5.61
CA LEU A 406 -9.21 -31.51 5.73
C LEU A 406 -9.38 -30.09 6.28
N GLU A 407 -8.62 -29.73 7.30
CA GLU A 407 -8.59 -28.36 7.84
C GLU A 407 -7.20 -27.74 7.59
N GLU A 408 -7.19 -26.45 7.25
CA GLU A 408 -5.99 -25.62 7.23
C GLU A 408 -6.30 -24.27 7.89
N ARG A 409 -5.41 -23.84 8.79
CA ARG A 409 -5.57 -22.61 9.58
C ARG A 409 -4.44 -21.64 9.28
N VAL A 410 -4.80 -20.40 9.02
CA VAL A 410 -3.89 -19.29 8.76
C VAL A 410 -4.20 -18.18 9.75
N ASP A 411 -3.48 -18.14 10.87
CA ASP A 411 -3.62 -17.10 11.91
C ASP A 411 -2.91 -15.78 11.49
N ALA A 412 -1.85 -15.88 10.69
CA ALA A 412 -1.10 -14.75 10.14
C ALA A 412 -0.99 -14.91 8.61
N ASN A 413 -1.61 -13.98 7.88
CA ASN A 413 -1.63 -14.03 6.42
C ASN A 413 -0.27 -13.65 5.82
N ARG A 414 0.06 -14.24 4.68
CA ARG A 414 1.31 -13.99 3.96
C ARG A 414 1.44 -12.52 3.56
N GLY A 415 2.64 -11.97 3.73
CA GLY A 415 2.96 -10.58 3.44
C GLY A 415 3.21 -9.69 4.66
N GLY A 416 2.70 -10.09 5.83
CA GLY A 416 2.89 -9.37 7.09
C GLY A 416 4.09 -9.83 7.92
N PRO A 417 4.35 -9.20 9.08
CA PRO A 417 5.50 -9.53 9.93
C PRO A 417 5.47 -10.97 10.48
N GLY A 418 4.29 -11.57 10.65
CA GLY A 418 4.14 -12.96 11.10
C GLY A 418 4.37 -14.01 10.01
N ASN A 419 4.34 -13.62 8.74
CA ASN A 419 4.55 -14.49 7.58
C ASN A 419 5.05 -13.66 6.37
N PRO A 420 6.28 -13.12 6.44
CA PRO A 420 6.75 -12.15 5.47
C PRO A 420 7.04 -12.79 4.11
N LEU A 421 6.91 -12.00 3.03
CA LEU A 421 7.48 -12.39 1.73
C LEU A 421 9.00 -12.39 1.81
N SER A 422 9.61 -13.49 1.38
CA SER A 422 11.03 -13.57 1.08
C SER A 422 11.42 -12.58 -0.02
N ALA A 423 12.73 -12.30 -0.12
CA ALA A 423 13.25 -11.43 -1.17
C ALA A 423 12.91 -11.95 -2.58
N GLU A 424 12.94 -13.28 -2.77
CA GLU A 424 12.64 -13.91 -4.06
C GLU A 424 11.14 -13.88 -4.39
N GLU A 425 10.25 -14.03 -3.40
CA GLU A 425 8.80 -13.88 -3.65
C GLU A 425 8.44 -12.44 -4.01
N LEU A 426 9.06 -11.45 -3.35
CA LEU A 426 8.86 -10.04 -3.69
C LEU A 426 9.47 -9.70 -5.06
N ALA A 427 10.64 -10.25 -5.39
CA ALA A 427 11.23 -10.15 -6.73
C ALA A 427 10.33 -10.78 -7.79
N THR A 428 9.77 -11.96 -7.51
CA THR A 428 8.79 -12.62 -8.39
C THR A 428 7.56 -11.76 -8.60
N LYS A 429 6.97 -11.19 -7.54
CA LYS A 429 5.87 -10.21 -7.64
C LYS A 429 6.26 -9.04 -8.55
N PHE A 430 7.43 -8.44 -8.34
CA PHE A 430 7.92 -7.35 -9.15
C PHE A 430 8.05 -7.74 -10.64
N ARG A 431 8.74 -8.84 -10.95
CA ARG A 431 8.93 -9.33 -12.32
C ARG A 431 7.61 -9.55 -13.03
N LEU A 432 6.64 -10.19 -12.37
CA LEU A 432 5.33 -10.48 -12.95
C LEU A 432 4.54 -9.20 -13.23
N ASN A 433 4.57 -8.22 -12.31
CA ASN A 433 3.94 -6.91 -12.56
C ASN A 433 4.64 -6.15 -13.71
N ALA A 434 5.97 -6.21 -13.76
CA ALA A 434 6.78 -5.45 -14.72
C ALA A 434 6.81 -6.10 -16.13
N ALA A 435 6.44 -7.38 -16.26
CA ALA A 435 6.60 -8.18 -17.49
C ALA A 435 5.93 -7.60 -18.73
N ARG A 436 4.84 -6.82 -18.57
CA ARG A 436 4.15 -6.17 -19.70
C ARG A 436 4.88 -4.93 -20.21
N ARG A 437 5.80 -4.37 -19.42
CA ARG A 437 6.48 -3.12 -19.73
C ARG A 437 7.97 -3.27 -19.99
N VAL A 438 8.65 -4.16 -19.27
CA VAL A 438 10.10 -4.36 -19.39
C VAL A 438 10.44 -5.84 -19.59
N PRO A 439 11.51 -6.16 -20.36
CA PRO A 439 11.97 -7.52 -20.54
C PRO A 439 12.53 -8.12 -19.24
N PRO A 440 12.58 -9.46 -19.10
CA PRO A 440 13.04 -10.13 -17.87
C PRO A 440 14.41 -9.66 -17.37
N GLU A 441 15.40 -9.51 -18.26
CA GLU A 441 16.75 -9.04 -17.89
C GLU A 441 16.74 -7.63 -17.29
N GLN A 442 15.87 -6.76 -17.79
CA GLN A 442 15.70 -5.40 -17.25
C GLN A 442 14.99 -5.45 -15.90
N ALA A 443 14.01 -6.35 -15.73
CA ALA A 443 13.35 -6.56 -14.44
C ALA A 443 14.32 -7.09 -13.37
N ASP A 444 15.18 -8.04 -13.72
CA ASP A 444 16.22 -8.55 -12.81
C ASP A 444 17.17 -7.43 -12.40
N ARG A 445 17.63 -6.63 -13.36
CA ARG A 445 18.51 -5.49 -13.07
C ARG A 445 17.86 -4.43 -12.18
N ILE A 446 16.58 -4.13 -12.38
CA ILE A 446 15.84 -3.23 -11.48
C ILE A 446 15.76 -3.82 -10.07
N THR A 447 15.51 -5.13 -9.97
CA THR A 447 15.45 -5.84 -8.69
C THR A 447 16.77 -5.74 -7.93
N ASP A 448 17.89 -6.02 -8.61
CA ASP A 448 19.23 -5.93 -8.03
C ASP A 448 19.56 -4.51 -7.57
N LEU A 449 19.26 -3.50 -8.40
CA LEU A 449 19.47 -2.10 -8.05
C LEU A 449 18.57 -1.64 -6.89
N ALA A 450 17.32 -2.10 -6.83
CA ALA A 450 16.42 -1.76 -5.73
C ALA A 450 16.93 -2.32 -4.40
N TYR A 451 17.39 -3.58 -4.36
CA TYR A 451 17.99 -4.15 -3.15
C TYR A 451 19.37 -3.55 -2.82
N GLY A 452 20.13 -3.12 -3.82
CA GLY A 452 21.41 -2.42 -3.67
C GLY A 452 21.31 -0.90 -3.52
N LEU A 453 20.10 -0.34 -3.32
CA LEU A 453 19.88 1.11 -3.29
C LEU A 453 20.77 1.84 -2.28
N ALA A 454 21.04 1.23 -1.12
CA ALA A 454 21.84 1.85 -0.07
C ALA A 454 23.27 2.22 -0.53
N ASP A 455 23.80 1.53 -1.54
CA ASP A 455 25.16 1.69 -2.04
C ASP A 455 25.24 2.57 -3.31
N LEU A 456 24.11 3.08 -3.80
CA LEU A 456 24.08 3.92 -5.00
C LEU A 456 24.38 5.39 -4.66
N GLU A 457 25.39 5.96 -5.31
CA GLU A 457 25.75 7.39 -5.22
C GLU A 457 24.73 8.32 -5.92
N ASP A 458 24.01 7.79 -6.91
CA ASP A 458 22.89 8.47 -7.56
C ASP A 458 21.86 7.46 -8.09
N LEU A 459 20.68 7.95 -8.48
CA LEU A 459 19.57 7.10 -8.92
C LEU A 459 19.53 6.85 -10.43
N SER A 460 20.47 7.38 -11.22
CA SER A 460 20.39 7.40 -12.69
C SER A 460 20.36 6.00 -13.29
N ALA A 461 21.13 5.07 -12.69
CA ALA A 461 21.17 3.67 -13.13
C ALA A 461 19.81 2.97 -12.95
N LEU A 462 19.08 3.30 -11.88
CA LEU A 462 17.74 2.78 -11.63
C LEU A 462 16.71 3.47 -12.52
N THR A 463 16.67 4.80 -12.53
CA THR A 463 15.60 5.55 -13.22
C THR A 463 15.67 5.43 -14.74
N ALA A 464 16.86 5.23 -15.31
CA ALA A 464 17.02 4.91 -16.74
C ALA A 464 16.33 3.59 -17.16
N LEU A 465 16.10 2.66 -16.22
CA LEU A 465 15.41 1.40 -16.48
C LEU A 465 13.90 1.49 -16.24
N LEU A 466 13.39 2.64 -15.77
CA LEU A 466 11.95 2.82 -15.49
C LEU A 466 11.18 3.45 -16.65
N THR A 467 11.83 3.69 -17.79
CA THR A 467 11.25 4.41 -18.94
C THR A 467 10.41 3.54 -19.85
#